data_AF-A0ABD2V4U4-F1
#
_entry.id   AF-A0ABD2V4U4-F1
#
_cell.length_a   1.000
_cell.length_b   1.000
_cell.length_c   1.000
_cell.angle_alpha   90.00
_cell.angle_beta   90.00
_cell.angle_gamma   90.00
#
_symmetry.space_group_name_H-M   'P 1'
#
loop_
_entity.id
_entity.type
_entity.pdbx_description
1 polymer ?
#
loop_
_entity_poly.entity_id
_entity_poly.type
_entity_poly.pdbx_seq_one_letter_code
_entity_poly.pdbx_strand_id
1 'polypeptide(L)'
;MENSINHMTDYHLYNPITHQCVALPPPFLCFRFVSTGFLTQIEGGTLKNYKVVRFGCQLWEWHNLEFEIFCSETGSWRRVVVHSDQAIQIAWLRMPFSFSGMLHWIDRWLGIVACDPCRDSNQCRIIGLPSDIDKQCNNYKNNGLYSLCNVHQGRLRYFEVSLAPSDPFGFSGFSLWVLDDYDSATWSLLHRTKVTDILFDDILTSQGLTGSCPAPLAFHPFDGDIVCLSLGAYIVTYNVKTLKLEAHGNPVATEYFYESTGWLSWYAQVPPRLAFLYVLPPWPVSIPKYLSMGKKEDGV
;
A
#
# COMPACT_ATOMS: atom_id res chain seq x y z
N MET A 1 -4.23 25.20 -24.01
CA MET A 1 -4.75 23.94 -23.44
C MET A 1 -3.93 23.68 -22.18
N GLU A 2 -4.43 24.15 -21.04
CA GLU A 2 -3.85 23.84 -19.73
C GLU A 2 -3.99 22.35 -19.49
N ASN A 3 -2.86 21.65 -19.39
CA ASN A 3 -2.84 20.29 -18.87
C ASN A 3 -3.28 20.35 -17.42
N SER A 4 -4.57 20.09 -17.16
CA SER A 4 -5.12 19.91 -15.82
C SER A 4 -4.50 18.67 -15.19
N ILE A 5 -3.33 18.82 -14.58
CA ILE A 5 -2.81 17.84 -13.62
C ILE A 5 -3.78 17.92 -12.45
N ASN A 6 -4.72 16.97 -12.37
CA ASN A 6 -5.67 16.90 -11.27
C ASN A 6 -4.88 16.71 -9.95
N HIS A 7 -4.71 17.80 -9.22
CA HIS A 7 -4.16 17.77 -7.87
C HIS A 7 -5.20 17.09 -6.98
N MET A 8 -4.78 16.08 -6.19
CA MET A 8 -5.68 15.38 -5.29
C MET A 8 -5.95 16.24 -4.06
N THR A 9 -6.96 17.09 -4.17
CA THR A 9 -7.39 18.07 -3.16
C THR A 9 -8.65 17.64 -2.40
N ASP A 10 -9.46 16.76 -2.98
CA ASP A 10 -10.76 16.43 -2.41
C ASP A 10 -10.68 15.10 -1.65
N TYR A 11 -10.82 15.17 -0.32
CA TYR A 11 -10.79 14.00 0.54
C TYR A 11 -12.16 13.81 1.20
N HIS A 12 -12.62 12.57 1.19
CA HIS A 12 -13.86 12.17 1.82
C HIS A 12 -13.58 11.02 2.79
N LEU A 13 -14.16 11.09 3.98
CA LEU A 13 -14.19 9.98 4.91
C LEU A 13 -15.51 9.24 4.75
N TYR A 14 -15.43 7.96 4.39
CA TYR A 14 -16.58 7.08 4.28
C TYR A 14 -16.60 6.10 5.44
N ASN A 15 -17.72 6.05 6.16
CA ASN A 15 -18.01 5.00 7.13
C ASN A 15 -18.85 3.92 6.44
N PRO A 16 -18.32 2.72 6.21
CA PRO A 16 -19.04 1.65 5.51
C PRO A 16 -20.17 1.03 6.34
N ILE A 17 -20.17 1.20 7.67
CA ILE A 17 -21.20 0.66 8.57
C ILE A 17 -22.40 1.60 8.59
N THR A 18 -22.17 2.91 8.71
CA THR A 18 -23.26 3.90 8.76
C THR A 18 -23.64 4.47 7.40
N HIS A 19 -22.87 4.14 6.36
CA HIS A 19 -22.95 4.73 5.01
C HIS A 19 -22.81 6.25 4.97
N GLN A 20 -22.26 6.84 6.03
CA GLN A 20 -22.02 8.28 6.09
C GLN A 20 -20.75 8.64 5.32
N CYS A 21 -20.81 9.72 4.56
CA CYS A 21 -19.69 10.29 3.85
C CYS A 21 -19.52 11.74 4.30
N VAL A 22 -18.32 12.09 4.75
CA VAL A 22 -18.00 13.44 5.22
C VAL A 22 -16.85 13.98 4.39
N ALA A 23 -17.06 15.12 3.74
CA ALA A 23 -15.99 15.84 3.06
C ALA A 23 -15.06 16.48 4.09
N LEU A 24 -13.76 16.32 3.88
CA LEU A 24 -12.74 17.04 4.64
C LEU A 24 -12.55 18.44 4.02
N PRO A 25 -12.14 19.44 4.82
CA PRO A 25 -11.74 20.72 4.24
C PRO A 25 -10.62 20.50 3.22
N PRO A 26 -10.51 21.37 2.19
CA PRO A 26 -9.45 21.22 1.21
C PRO A 26 -8.08 21.42 1.90
N PRO A 27 -7.07 20.62 1.53
CA PRO A 27 -5.70 20.90 1.91
C PRO A 27 -5.19 22.17 1.23
N PHE A 28 -4.16 22.78 1.80
CA PHE A 28 -3.58 24.02 1.25
C PHE A 28 -2.31 23.77 0.43
N LEU A 29 -1.65 22.61 0.58
CA LEU A 29 -0.53 22.23 -0.28
C LEU A 29 -0.97 21.48 -1.54
N CYS A 30 -0.47 21.93 -2.69
CA CYS A 30 -0.59 21.24 -3.96
C CYS A 30 0.65 20.37 -4.22
N PHE A 31 0.52 19.06 -3.98
CA PHE A 31 1.53 18.10 -4.38
C PHE A 31 1.27 17.60 -5.81
N ARG A 32 2.36 17.38 -6.55
CA ARG A 32 2.29 16.77 -7.90
C ARG A 32 2.04 15.27 -7.81
N PHE A 33 2.74 14.59 -6.91
CA PHE A 33 2.51 13.20 -6.55
C PHE A 33 2.28 13.14 -5.05
N VAL A 34 1.22 12.46 -4.62
CA VAL A 34 0.85 12.38 -3.21
C VAL A 34 0.60 10.95 -2.81
N SER A 35 1.20 10.55 -1.69
CA SER A 35 0.86 9.32 -0.99
C SER A 35 0.02 9.68 0.23
N THR A 36 -1.12 9.03 0.42
CA THR A 36 -2.06 9.36 1.51
C THR A 36 -2.19 8.21 2.48
N GLY A 37 -1.84 8.45 3.74
CA GLY A 37 -2.04 7.52 4.85
C GLY A 37 -3.18 7.95 5.76
N PHE A 38 -3.67 6.97 6.52
CA PHE A 38 -4.73 7.16 7.49
C PHE A 38 -4.24 6.62 8.84
N LEU A 39 -4.42 7.40 9.90
CA LEU A 39 -4.09 7.00 11.25
C LEU A 39 -5.35 7.12 12.10
N THR A 40 -5.58 6.14 12.97
CA THR A 40 -6.76 6.10 13.84
C THR A 40 -6.35 5.85 15.27
N GLN A 41 -7.04 6.50 16.20
CA GLN A 41 -6.99 6.18 17.62
C GLN A 41 -8.32 5.54 18.01
N ILE A 42 -8.25 4.28 18.43
CA ILE A 42 -9.41 3.52 18.90
C ILE A 42 -9.25 3.31 20.41
N GLU A 43 -10.29 3.62 21.17
CA GLU A 43 -10.35 3.38 22.61
C GLU A 43 -11.67 2.68 22.94
N GLY A 44 -11.61 1.56 23.65
CA GLY A 44 -12.81 0.78 24.00
C GLY A 44 -13.62 0.29 22.78
N GLY A 45 -12.96 0.08 21.63
CA GLY A 45 -13.64 -0.31 20.38
C GLY A 45 -14.32 0.84 19.62
N THR A 46 -14.19 2.08 20.11
CA THR A 46 -14.75 3.26 19.46
C THR A 46 -13.64 4.12 18.85
N LEU A 47 -13.83 4.58 17.62
CA LEU A 47 -12.95 5.56 16.98
C LEU A 47 -13.05 6.88 17.76
N LYS A 48 -11.94 7.30 18.38
CA LYS A 48 -11.87 8.55 19.15
C LYS A 48 -11.48 9.72 18.27
N ASN A 49 -10.40 9.56 17.52
CA ASN A 49 -9.94 10.51 16.54
C ASN A 49 -9.23 9.77 15.40
N TYR A 50 -9.06 10.50 14.30
CA TYR A 50 -8.27 10.08 13.16
C TYR A 50 -7.45 11.25 12.62
N LYS A 51 -6.42 10.89 11.86
CA LYS A 51 -5.59 11.80 11.09
C LYS A 51 -5.46 11.30 9.67
N VAL A 52 -5.48 12.23 8.72
CA VAL A 52 -5.14 11.96 7.32
C VAL A 52 -3.78 12.57 7.06
N VAL A 53 -2.84 11.76 6.58
CA VAL A 53 -1.46 12.20 6.33
C VAL A 53 -1.23 12.18 4.83
N ARG A 54 -0.97 13.34 4.25
CA ARG A 54 -0.53 13.50 2.86
C ARG A 54 0.98 13.64 2.86
N PHE A 55 1.67 12.88 2.02
CA PHE A 55 3.10 13.00 1.78
C PHE A 55 3.32 13.44 0.33
N GLY A 56 4.00 14.58 0.14
CA GLY A 56 4.44 15.06 -1.16
C GLY A 56 5.59 14.23 -1.72
N CYS A 57 5.27 13.23 -2.52
CA CYS A 57 6.25 12.35 -3.15
C CYS A 57 6.99 13.06 -4.28
N GLN A 58 8.28 12.77 -4.41
CA GLN A 58 9.17 13.48 -5.33
C GLN A 58 9.78 12.51 -6.33
N LEU A 59 10.13 13.04 -7.51
CA LEU A 59 10.79 12.27 -8.55
C LEU A 59 12.25 11.95 -8.22
N TRP A 60 12.83 12.62 -7.24
CA TRP A 60 14.23 12.54 -6.86
C TRP A 60 14.35 12.24 -5.36
N GLU A 61 15.52 11.74 -4.95
CA GLU A 61 15.82 11.41 -3.55
C GLU A 61 15.97 12.66 -2.68
N TRP A 62 15.13 12.81 -1.66
CA TRP A 62 15.12 13.98 -0.78
C TRP A 62 15.26 13.61 0.69
N HIS A 63 15.92 14.49 1.44
CA HIS A 63 16.10 14.35 2.89
C HIS A 63 14.99 15.05 3.69
N ASN A 64 14.34 16.05 3.09
CA ASN A 64 13.26 16.80 3.73
C ASN A 64 11.92 16.28 3.21
N LEU A 65 11.21 15.55 4.06
CA LEU A 65 9.94 14.93 3.74
C LEU A 65 8.81 15.88 4.12
N GLU A 66 8.07 16.35 3.12
CA GLU A 66 6.98 17.29 3.33
C GLU A 66 5.65 16.58 3.50
N PHE A 67 5.09 16.71 4.71
CA PHE A 67 3.79 16.18 5.07
C PHE A 67 2.76 17.29 5.26
N GLU A 68 1.50 16.94 5.01
CA GLU A 68 0.35 17.72 5.43
C GLU A 68 -0.63 16.81 6.15
N ILE A 69 -1.04 17.21 7.35
CA ILE A 69 -1.78 16.34 8.26
C ILE A 69 -3.10 17.00 8.64
N PHE A 70 -4.21 16.36 8.32
CA PHE A 70 -5.52 16.70 8.85
C PHE A 70 -5.69 16.06 10.23
N CYS A 71 -6.19 16.81 11.21
CA CYS A 71 -6.59 16.26 12.50
C CYS A 71 -8.10 16.42 12.70
N SER A 72 -8.78 15.31 12.97
CA SER A 72 -10.23 15.30 13.24
C SER A 72 -10.63 16.13 14.46
N GLU A 73 -9.76 16.25 15.47
CA GLU A 73 -10.04 17.01 16.69
C GLU A 73 -10.03 18.53 16.44
N THR A 74 -9.12 19.00 15.58
CA THR A 74 -9.02 20.43 15.25
C THR A 74 -9.82 20.80 14.01
N GLY A 75 -10.21 19.82 13.19
CA GLY A 75 -10.86 20.03 11.90
C GLY A 75 -9.98 20.75 10.88
N SER A 76 -8.65 20.73 11.05
CA SER A 76 -7.72 21.54 10.25
C SER A 76 -6.51 20.77 9.78
N TRP A 77 -5.94 21.23 8.66
CA TRP A 77 -4.67 20.76 8.11
C TRP A 77 -3.51 21.51 8.74
N ARG A 78 -2.35 20.85 8.86
CA ARG A 78 -1.08 21.48 9.21
C ARG A 78 0.06 20.91 8.36
N ARG A 79 1.05 21.74 8.02
CA ARG A 79 2.28 21.31 7.34
C ARG A 79 3.29 20.84 8.38
N VAL A 80 3.96 19.74 8.07
CA VAL A 80 5.09 19.20 8.85
C VAL A 80 6.21 18.86 7.88
N VAL A 81 7.45 19.16 8.25
CA VAL A 81 8.63 18.72 7.51
C VAL A 81 9.46 17.86 8.42
N VAL A 82 9.70 16.60 8.01
CA VAL A 82 10.54 15.66 8.74
C VAL A 82 11.86 15.53 8.01
N HIS A 83 12.97 15.67 8.73
CA HIS A 83 14.29 15.40 8.18
C HIS A 83 14.60 13.91 8.25
N SER A 84 15.25 13.38 7.23
CA SER A 84 15.73 12.00 7.16
C SER A 84 17.21 12.00 6.88
N ASP A 85 17.96 11.17 7.62
CA ASP A 85 19.40 10.97 7.43
C ASP A 85 19.71 10.26 6.10
N GLN A 86 18.72 9.57 5.54
CA GLN A 86 18.79 8.90 4.24
C GLN A 86 17.92 9.65 3.23
N ALA A 87 18.39 9.71 1.98
CA ALA A 87 17.65 10.31 0.90
C ALA A 87 16.52 9.37 0.44
N ILE A 88 15.27 9.80 0.59
CA ILE A 88 14.08 8.96 0.38
C ILE A 88 13.46 9.23 -0.99
N GLN A 89 13.06 8.16 -1.67
CA GLN A 89 12.30 8.17 -2.90
C GLN A 89 11.19 7.11 -2.84
N ILE A 90 9.95 7.55 -2.60
CA ILE A 90 8.81 6.64 -2.42
C ILE A 90 8.30 6.04 -3.73
N ALA A 91 7.93 4.77 -3.67
CA ALA A 91 7.13 4.08 -4.67
C ALA A 91 5.63 4.45 -4.52
N TRP A 92 5.22 5.60 -5.06
CA TRP A 92 3.93 6.23 -4.72
C TRP A 92 2.68 5.60 -5.38
N LEU A 93 2.81 4.57 -6.22
CA LEU A 93 1.63 3.78 -6.64
C LEU A 93 1.10 2.91 -5.50
N ARG A 94 1.87 2.78 -4.41
CA ARG A 94 1.47 2.05 -3.21
C ARG A 94 1.00 2.99 -2.12
N MET A 95 -0.14 2.59 -1.54
CA MET A 95 -0.68 3.23 -0.37
C MET A 95 0.20 2.90 0.83
N PRO A 96 0.45 3.87 1.72
CA PRO A 96 1.10 3.58 2.96
C PRO A 96 0.17 2.79 3.87
N PHE A 97 0.77 2.03 4.78
CA PHE A 97 0.05 1.27 5.80
C PHE A 97 0.50 1.73 7.17
N SER A 98 -0.33 1.51 8.20
CA SER A 98 0.09 1.75 9.57
C SER A 98 0.50 0.45 10.23
N PHE A 99 1.63 0.49 10.91
CA PHE A 99 2.10 -0.59 11.75
C PHE A 99 2.86 -0.02 12.95
N SER A 100 2.71 -0.64 14.12
CA SER A 100 3.41 -0.21 15.34
C SER A 100 3.32 1.31 15.64
N GLY A 101 2.17 1.94 15.32
CA GLY A 101 1.92 3.36 15.58
C GLY A 101 2.59 4.34 14.60
N MET A 102 3.25 3.86 13.56
CA MET A 102 3.84 4.68 12.50
C MET A 102 3.12 4.43 11.17
N LEU A 103 3.37 5.29 10.18
CA LEU A 103 3.06 5.01 8.79
C LEU A 103 4.30 4.47 8.09
N HIS A 104 4.07 3.61 7.10
CA HIS A 104 5.10 2.91 6.36
C HIS A 104 4.89 3.09 4.87
N TRP A 105 5.96 3.39 4.15
CA TRP A 105 5.99 3.54 2.71
C TRP A 105 7.06 2.62 2.11
N ILE A 106 6.79 2.07 0.93
CA ILE A 106 7.83 1.41 0.15
C ILE A 106 8.70 2.48 -0.51
N ASP A 107 9.99 2.42 -0.27
CA ASP A 107 11.01 3.19 -0.95
C ASP A 107 11.59 2.39 -2.12
N ARG A 108 12.03 3.09 -3.17
CA ARG A 108 12.53 2.47 -4.39
C ARG A 108 13.89 1.78 -4.20
N TRP A 109 14.65 2.16 -3.17
CA TRP A 109 16.03 1.73 -2.97
C TRP A 109 16.30 1.21 -1.55
N LEU A 110 15.74 1.86 -0.54
CA LEU A 110 16.06 1.64 0.87
C LEU A 110 15.26 0.50 1.52
N GLY A 111 14.13 0.12 0.94
CA GLY A 111 13.21 -0.86 1.51
C GLY A 111 11.91 -0.21 1.97
N ILE A 112 11.62 -0.27 3.27
CA ILE A 112 10.42 0.36 3.85
C ILE A 112 10.83 1.53 4.74
N VAL A 113 10.28 2.70 4.48
CA VAL A 113 10.42 3.90 5.31
C VAL A 113 9.28 3.93 6.29
N ALA A 114 9.57 3.88 7.58
CA ALA A 114 8.63 4.07 8.67
C ALA A 114 8.79 5.48 9.26
N CYS A 115 7.70 6.24 9.34
CA CYS A 115 7.70 7.58 9.89
C CYS A 115 6.40 7.86 10.64
N ASP A 116 6.51 8.49 11.81
CA ASP A 116 5.37 9.11 12.51
C ASP A 116 5.49 10.64 12.38
N PRO A 117 4.87 11.24 11.35
CA PRO A 117 4.93 12.69 11.17
C PRO A 117 4.09 13.45 12.20
N CYS A 118 3.44 12.76 13.15
CA CYS A 118 2.73 13.40 14.25
C CYS A 118 3.58 13.61 15.49
N ARG A 119 4.74 12.95 15.61
CA ARG A 119 5.71 13.15 16.70
C ARG A 119 6.77 14.16 16.29
N ASP A 120 7.28 14.89 17.27
CA ASP A 120 8.40 15.84 17.09
C ASP A 120 9.75 15.12 16.94
N SER A 121 9.77 13.79 16.85
CA SER A 121 10.95 13.02 16.53
C SER A 121 11.22 13.09 15.04
N ASN A 122 12.20 13.91 14.65
CA ASN A 122 12.66 14.10 13.26
C ASN A 122 13.44 12.89 12.72
N GLN A 123 12.98 11.65 12.93
CA GLN A 123 13.71 10.48 12.46
C GLN A 123 12.78 9.48 11.78
N CYS A 124 13.07 9.25 10.50
CA CYS A 124 12.52 8.12 9.76
C CYS A 124 13.34 6.88 10.08
N ARG A 125 12.65 5.74 10.17
CA ARG A 125 13.28 4.44 10.36
C ARG A 125 13.25 3.68 9.04
N ILE A 126 14.39 3.14 8.64
CA ILE A 126 14.50 2.27 7.47
C ILE A 126 14.41 0.81 7.92
N ILE A 127 13.55 0.04 7.25
CA ILE A 127 13.44 -1.40 7.42
C ILE A 127 13.87 -2.00 6.08
N GLY A 128 15.03 -2.68 6.09
CA GLY A 128 15.53 -3.36 4.89
C GLY A 128 14.55 -4.42 4.42
N LEU A 129 14.36 -4.52 3.10
CA LEU A 129 13.67 -5.65 2.48
C LEU A 129 14.62 -6.86 2.35
N PRO A 130 14.08 -8.08 2.17
CA PRO A 130 14.91 -9.26 1.92
C PRO A 130 15.92 -9.03 0.78
N SER A 131 17.12 -9.60 0.88
CA SER A 131 18.18 -9.37 -0.11
C SER A 131 17.87 -9.95 -1.49
N ASP A 132 16.96 -10.92 -1.57
CA ASP A 132 16.59 -11.69 -2.76
C ASP A 132 15.27 -11.25 -3.40
N ILE A 133 14.77 -10.05 -3.08
CA ILE A 133 13.64 -9.43 -3.79
C ILE A 133 14.01 -9.08 -5.23
N ASP A 134 13.02 -9.00 -6.11
CA ASP A 134 13.15 -8.37 -7.41
C ASP A 134 13.09 -6.84 -7.28
N LYS A 135 14.26 -6.21 -7.30
CA LYS A 135 14.40 -4.74 -7.24
C LYS A 135 13.67 -4.02 -8.38
N GLN A 136 13.36 -4.70 -9.48
CA GLN A 136 12.60 -4.09 -10.57
C GLN A 136 11.19 -3.73 -10.11
N CYS A 137 10.57 -4.47 -9.19
CA CYS A 137 9.20 -4.19 -8.73
C CYS A 137 9.04 -2.77 -8.16
N ASN A 138 10.09 -2.26 -7.49
CA ASN A 138 10.07 -0.96 -6.79
C ASN A 138 10.80 0.16 -7.54
N ASN A 139 11.54 -0.14 -8.61
CA ASN A 139 12.39 0.85 -9.28
C ASN A 139 11.63 2.02 -9.93
N TYR A 140 12.36 2.94 -10.58
CA TYR A 140 11.76 4.08 -11.29
C TYR A 140 10.64 3.69 -12.27
N LYS A 141 10.89 2.64 -13.09
CA LYS A 141 9.95 2.14 -14.11
C LYS A 141 8.67 1.68 -13.42
N ASN A 142 8.71 0.63 -12.60
CA ASN A 142 7.50 -0.01 -12.10
C ASN A 142 6.87 0.66 -10.88
N ASN A 143 7.62 1.49 -10.14
CA ASN A 143 7.09 2.35 -9.08
C ASN A 143 6.25 1.61 -8.02
N GLY A 144 6.66 0.40 -7.66
CA GLY A 144 5.97 -0.45 -6.70
C GLY A 144 4.77 -1.20 -7.28
N LEU A 145 4.42 -1.05 -8.56
CA LEU A 145 3.24 -1.69 -9.15
C LEU A 145 3.24 -3.22 -8.98
N TYR A 146 4.41 -3.86 -8.92
CA TYR A 146 4.50 -5.32 -8.80
C TYR A 146 4.88 -5.81 -7.40
N SER A 147 4.84 -4.94 -6.39
CA SER A 147 5.08 -5.29 -4.99
C SER A 147 3.92 -4.87 -4.11
N LEU A 148 3.70 -5.56 -2.99
CA LEU A 148 2.70 -5.22 -1.99
C LEU A 148 3.33 -5.43 -0.63
N CYS A 149 3.33 -4.39 0.19
CA CYS A 149 3.67 -4.50 1.60
C CYS A 149 2.49 -4.03 2.44
N ASN A 150 2.08 -4.85 3.41
CA ASN A 150 1.03 -4.49 4.35
C ASN A 150 1.05 -5.39 5.58
N VAL A 151 0.28 -5.01 6.60
CA VAL A 151 0.01 -5.82 7.78
C VAL A 151 -1.05 -6.87 7.42
N HIS A 152 -0.77 -8.12 7.78
CA HIS A 152 -1.73 -9.20 7.72
C HIS A 152 -1.61 -10.06 8.98
N GLN A 153 -2.73 -10.21 9.71
CA GLN A 153 -2.77 -10.94 10.99
C GLN A 153 -1.67 -10.51 11.97
N GLY A 154 -1.47 -9.19 12.10
CA GLY A 154 -0.53 -8.60 13.05
C GLY A 154 0.95 -8.66 12.65
N ARG A 155 1.29 -9.21 11.47
CA ARG A 155 2.66 -9.24 10.96
C ARG A 155 2.78 -8.52 9.63
N LEU A 156 3.92 -7.90 9.38
CA LEU A 156 4.21 -7.32 8.07
C LEU A 156 4.49 -8.43 7.07
N ARG A 157 3.92 -8.28 5.88
CA ARG A 157 4.15 -9.15 4.74
C ARG A 157 4.61 -8.33 3.56
N TYR A 158 5.51 -8.89 2.78
CA TYR A 158 5.94 -8.34 1.51
C TYR A 158 5.67 -9.40 0.44
N PHE A 159 4.86 -9.06 -0.55
CA PHE A 159 4.55 -9.92 -1.69
C PHE A 159 5.06 -9.23 -2.95
N GLU A 160 5.64 -9.99 -3.86
CA GLU A 160 5.99 -9.45 -5.17
C GLU A 160 5.65 -10.41 -6.29
N VAL A 161 5.46 -9.81 -7.46
CA VAL A 161 5.38 -10.48 -8.75
C VAL A 161 6.69 -10.23 -9.46
N SER A 162 7.57 -11.23 -9.45
CA SER A 162 8.91 -11.14 -10.01
C SER A 162 8.83 -11.03 -11.53
N LEU A 163 9.56 -10.10 -12.12
CA LEU A 163 9.48 -9.77 -13.54
C LEU A 163 10.50 -10.59 -14.35
N ALA A 164 10.15 -10.95 -15.58
CA ALA A 164 11.12 -11.58 -16.47
C ALA A 164 12.14 -10.54 -16.98
N PRO A 165 13.43 -10.89 -17.16
CA PRO A 165 14.43 -9.97 -17.68
C PRO A 165 14.17 -9.49 -19.13
N SER A 166 13.34 -10.20 -19.89
CA SER A 166 12.95 -9.86 -21.25
C SER A 166 11.61 -9.10 -21.27
N ASP A 167 11.68 -7.78 -21.40
CA ASP A 167 10.58 -6.88 -21.80
C ASP A 167 9.92 -7.41 -23.11
N PRO A 168 8.60 -7.24 -23.37
CA PRO A 168 7.69 -6.32 -22.69
C PRO A 168 6.60 -6.95 -21.83
N PHE A 169 6.34 -8.26 -21.89
CA PHE A 169 5.25 -8.89 -21.13
C PHE A 169 5.59 -10.32 -20.70
N GLY A 170 5.76 -10.50 -19.40
CA GLY A 170 5.96 -11.80 -18.74
C GLY A 170 6.50 -11.63 -17.32
N PHE A 171 5.91 -12.35 -16.36
CA PHE A 171 6.43 -12.46 -15.00
C PHE A 171 7.02 -13.85 -14.80
N SER A 172 8.00 -13.99 -13.91
CA SER A 172 8.70 -15.25 -13.65
C SER A 172 8.08 -16.03 -12.50
N GLY A 173 7.35 -15.39 -11.61
CA GLY A 173 6.72 -16.04 -10.47
C GLY A 173 6.25 -15.08 -9.39
N PHE A 174 5.85 -15.64 -8.24
CA PHE A 174 5.47 -14.88 -7.06
C PHE A 174 6.37 -15.25 -5.89
N SER A 175 6.63 -14.28 -5.01
CA SER A 175 7.31 -14.50 -3.75
C SER A 175 6.60 -13.75 -2.62
N LEU A 176 6.53 -14.37 -1.43
CA LEU A 176 5.92 -13.82 -0.23
C LEU A 176 6.87 -14.01 0.95
N TRP A 177 7.15 -12.91 1.65
CA TRP A 177 7.92 -12.90 2.88
C TRP A 177 7.07 -12.38 4.02
N VAL A 178 7.43 -12.80 5.23
CA VAL A 178 6.87 -12.30 6.49
C VAL A 178 8.01 -11.71 7.30
N LEU A 179 7.78 -10.55 7.89
CA LEU A 179 8.72 -9.95 8.83
C LEU A 179 8.56 -10.63 10.18
N ASP A 180 9.61 -11.31 10.63
CA ASP A 180 9.61 -12.05 11.90
C ASP A 180 9.88 -11.14 13.07
N ASP A 181 10.86 -10.24 12.90
CA ASP A 181 11.25 -9.29 13.91
C ASP A 181 11.30 -7.88 13.33
N TYR A 182 10.46 -7.01 13.89
CA TYR A 182 10.35 -5.65 13.42
C TYR A 182 11.64 -4.88 13.64
N ASP A 183 12.32 -5.07 14.78
CA ASP A 183 13.47 -4.27 15.20
C ASP A 183 14.76 -4.58 14.41
N SER A 184 15.05 -5.84 14.16
CA SER A 184 16.20 -6.29 13.37
C SER A 184 15.96 -6.33 11.86
N ALA A 185 14.74 -6.04 11.40
CA ALA A 185 14.34 -6.17 9.99
C ALA A 185 14.57 -7.59 9.42
N THR A 186 14.34 -8.61 10.24
CA THR A 186 14.53 -10.02 9.85
C THR A 186 13.29 -10.55 9.14
N TRP A 187 13.49 -11.08 7.93
CA TRP A 187 12.44 -11.64 7.08
C TRP A 187 12.62 -13.13 6.85
N SER A 188 11.51 -13.87 6.85
CA SER A 188 11.44 -15.25 6.37
C SER A 188 10.67 -15.32 5.06
N LEU A 189 11.23 -16.06 4.10
CA LEU A 189 10.52 -16.42 2.87
C LEU A 189 9.45 -17.46 3.22
N LEU A 190 8.17 -17.10 3.04
CA LEU A 190 7.03 -17.98 3.30
C LEU A 190 6.64 -18.77 2.05
N HIS A 191 6.72 -18.16 0.88
CA HIS A 191 6.29 -18.76 -0.37
C HIS A 191 7.10 -18.24 -1.55
N ARG A 192 7.44 -19.13 -2.49
CA ARG A 192 8.01 -18.78 -3.79
C ARG A 192 7.55 -19.80 -4.82
N THR A 193 7.00 -19.31 -5.93
CA THR A 193 6.52 -20.14 -7.03
C THR A 193 7.05 -19.61 -8.34
N LYS A 194 7.25 -20.49 -9.33
CA LYS A 194 7.47 -20.09 -10.72
C LYS A 194 6.12 -19.95 -11.41
N VAL A 195 6.07 -19.11 -12.45
CA VAL A 195 4.85 -18.95 -13.27
C VAL A 195 4.39 -20.27 -13.90
N THR A 196 5.33 -21.16 -14.23
CA THR A 196 5.04 -22.50 -14.80
C THR A 196 4.27 -23.42 -13.86
N ASP A 197 4.33 -23.13 -12.56
CA ASP A 197 3.71 -23.95 -11.52
C ASP A 197 2.36 -23.36 -11.07
N ILE A 198 1.99 -22.19 -11.60
CA ILE A 198 0.72 -21.51 -11.28
C ILE A 198 -0.39 -22.09 -12.16
N LEU A 199 -1.47 -22.52 -11.51
CA LEU A 199 -2.68 -23.00 -12.15
C LEU A 199 -3.59 -21.82 -12.46
N PHE A 200 -3.70 -21.46 -13.74
CA PHE A 200 -4.61 -20.41 -14.19
C PHE A 200 -6.02 -20.96 -14.34
N ASP A 201 -7.01 -20.20 -13.89
CA ASP A 201 -8.41 -20.49 -14.16
C ASP A 201 -8.71 -20.49 -15.67
N ASP A 202 -9.70 -21.28 -16.08
CA ASP A 202 -10.08 -21.45 -17.48
C ASP A 202 -10.49 -20.11 -18.13
N ILE A 203 -11.09 -19.20 -17.35
CA ILE A 203 -11.45 -17.86 -17.83
C ILE A 203 -10.18 -17.11 -18.24
N LEU A 204 -9.15 -17.09 -17.39
CA LEU A 204 -7.89 -16.38 -17.66
C LEU A 204 -7.15 -16.99 -18.85
N THR A 205 -7.20 -18.32 -18.97
CA THR A 205 -6.61 -19.05 -20.10
C THR A 205 -7.33 -18.73 -21.40
N SER A 206 -8.67 -18.75 -21.41
CA SER A 206 -9.49 -18.44 -22.59
C SER A 206 -9.30 -17.01 -23.10
N GLN A 207 -8.99 -16.07 -22.20
CA GLN A 207 -8.73 -14.67 -22.52
C GLN A 207 -7.27 -14.39 -22.88
N GLY A 208 -6.39 -15.41 -22.89
CA GLY A 208 -4.97 -15.26 -23.22
C GLY A 208 -4.17 -14.46 -22.19
N LEU A 209 -4.62 -14.41 -20.94
CA LEU A 209 -4.00 -13.58 -19.88
C LEU A 209 -2.84 -14.27 -19.14
N THR A 210 -2.50 -15.51 -19.49
CA THR A 210 -1.47 -16.31 -18.81
C THR A 210 -0.06 -15.73 -18.90
N GLY A 211 0.23 -14.91 -19.93
CA GLY A 211 1.49 -14.18 -20.09
C GLY A 211 1.48 -12.75 -19.54
N SER A 212 0.32 -12.25 -19.08
CA SER A 212 0.20 -10.91 -18.51
C SER A 212 0.73 -10.90 -17.07
N CYS A 213 1.34 -9.79 -16.66
CA CYS A 213 1.90 -9.65 -15.31
C CYS A 213 0.83 -9.17 -14.32
N PRO A 214 0.44 -9.97 -13.31
CA PRO A 214 -0.50 -9.50 -12.29
C PRO A 214 0.13 -8.41 -11.41
N ALA A 215 -0.64 -7.41 -11.00
CA ALA A 215 -0.21 -6.49 -9.94
C ALA A 215 -0.90 -6.84 -8.62
N PRO A 216 -0.16 -7.00 -7.52
CA PRO A 216 -0.78 -7.29 -6.23
C PRO A 216 -1.59 -6.10 -5.75
N LEU A 217 -2.70 -6.35 -5.08
CA LEU A 217 -3.62 -5.31 -4.61
C LEU A 217 -3.70 -5.31 -3.08
N ALA A 218 -3.98 -6.48 -2.49
CA ALA A 218 -4.14 -6.63 -1.05
C ALA A 218 -4.03 -8.10 -0.62
N PHE A 219 -3.74 -8.31 0.67
CA PHE A 219 -3.94 -9.61 1.30
C PHE A 219 -5.41 -9.79 1.65
N HIS A 220 -5.93 -11.02 1.54
CA HIS A 220 -7.29 -11.31 1.97
C HIS A 220 -7.41 -11.07 3.49
N PRO A 221 -8.47 -10.42 3.99
CA PRO A 221 -8.54 -9.99 5.39
C PRO A 221 -8.60 -11.12 6.41
N PHE A 222 -9.12 -12.29 6.00
CA PHE A 222 -9.36 -13.42 6.91
C PHE A 222 -8.57 -14.67 6.55
N ASP A 223 -8.07 -14.76 5.32
CA ASP A 223 -7.43 -15.97 4.80
C ASP A 223 -5.98 -15.62 4.45
N GLY A 224 -5.06 -16.13 5.25
CA GLY A 224 -3.64 -15.84 5.10
C GLY A 224 -2.99 -16.47 3.88
N ASP A 225 -3.71 -17.32 3.16
CA ASP A 225 -3.21 -17.98 1.97
C ASP A 225 -3.64 -17.27 0.69
N ILE A 226 -4.49 -16.25 0.77
CA ILE A 226 -5.06 -15.59 -0.41
C ILE A 226 -4.50 -14.17 -0.58
N VAL A 227 -4.04 -13.88 -1.81
CA VAL A 227 -3.61 -12.55 -2.26
C VAL A 227 -4.50 -12.09 -3.41
N CYS A 228 -5.12 -10.92 -3.29
CA CYS A 228 -5.88 -10.30 -4.36
C CYS A 228 -4.92 -9.55 -5.30
N LEU A 229 -5.10 -9.73 -6.60
CA LEU A 229 -4.28 -9.16 -7.67
C LEU A 229 -5.20 -8.57 -8.76
N SER A 230 -4.68 -7.64 -9.54
CA SER A 230 -5.26 -7.26 -10.84
C SER A 230 -4.54 -7.99 -11.96
N LEU A 231 -5.29 -8.40 -12.98
CA LEU A 231 -4.74 -8.98 -14.20
C LEU A 231 -5.53 -8.47 -15.40
N GLY A 232 -4.98 -7.46 -16.09
CA GLY A 232 -5.75 -6.68 -17.06
C GLY A 232 -6.96 -6.03 -16.39
N ALA A 233 -8.15 -6.25 -16.96
CA ALA A 233 -9.42 -5.77 -16.42
C ALA A 233 -10.01 -6.66 -15.32
N TYR A 234 -9.37 -7.79 -14.99
CA TYR A 234 -9.90 -8.73 -14.01
C TYR A 234 -9.32 -8.50 -12.61
N ILE A 235 -10.16 -8.70 -11.61
CA ILE A 235 -9.70 -9.01 -10.26
C ILE A 235 -9.56 -10.52 -10.14
N VAL A 236 -8.39 -10.95 -9.68
CA VAL A 236 -8.07 -12.35 -9.48
C VAL A 236 -7.57 -12.57 -8.06
N THR A 237 -7.75 -13.77 -7.54
CA THR A 237 -7.14 -14.19 -6.28
C THR A 237 -6.13 -15.29 -6.53
N TYR A 238 -4.97 -15.14 -5.93
CA TYR A 238 -3.97 -16.18 -5.89
C TYR A 238 -4.00 -16.89 -4.52
N ASN A 239 -4.14 -18.20 -4.54
CA ASN A 239 -4.01 -19.03 -3.34
C ASN A 239 -2.59 -19.63 -3.27
N VAL A 240 -1.81 -19.24 -2.27
CA VAL A 240 -0.41 -19.64 -2.11
C VAL A 240 -0.24 -21.13 -1.80
N LYS A 241 -1.27 -21.81 -1.29
CA LYS A 241 -1.22 -23.25 -0.99
C LYS A 241 -1.57 -24.11 -2.20
N THR A 242 -2.63 -23.74 -2.93
CA THR A 242 -3.09 -24.51 -4.10
C THR A 242 -2.40 -24.09 -5.39
N LEU A 243 -1.66 -22.97 -5.35
CA LEU A 243 -1.01 -22.34 -6.50
C LEU A 243 -1.99 -21.92 -7.61
N LYS A 244 -3.27 -21.77 -7.27
CA LYS A 244 -4.32 -21.42 -8.22
C LYS A 244 -4.55 -19.91 -8.28
N LEU A 245 -4.67 -19.39 -9.50
CA LEU A 245 -5.05 -18.03 -9.81
C LEU A 245 -6.48 -18.01 -10.38
N GLU A 246 -7.43 -17.54 -9.57
CA GLU A 246 -8.86 -17.60 -9.86
C GLU A 246 -9.43 -16.24 -10.22
N ALA A 247 -10.24 -16.16 -11.27
CA ALA A 247 -10.92 -14.94 -11.69
C ALA A 247 -12.23 -14.72 -10.91
N HIS A 248 -12.45 -13.51 -10.39
CA HIS A 248 -13.68 -13.16 -9.66
C HIS A 248 -14.62 -12.22 -10.45
N GLY A 249 -14.12 -11.62 -11.54
CA GLY A 249 -14.91 -10.79 -12.47
C GLY A 249 -14.16 -9.55 -12.95
N ASN A 250 -14.75 -8.87 -13.94
CA ASN A 250 -14.34 -7.55 -14.43
C ASN A 250 -15.20 -6.47 -13.75
N PRO A 251 -14.64 -5.61 -12.89
CA PRO A 251 -15.37 -4.48 -12.34
C PRO A 251 -15.95 -3.60 -13.46
N VAL A 252 -17.24 -3.23 -13.42
CA VAL A 252 -17.76 -2.17 -14.32
C VAL A 252 -16.95 -0.87 -14.17
N ALA A 253 -16.33 -0.66 -13.00
CA ALA A 253 -15.46 0.48 -12.72
C ALA A 253 -14.11 0.50 -13.49
N THR A 254 -13.64 -0.64 -14.01
CA THR A 254 -12.37 -0.69 -14.77
C THR A 254 -12.54 -0.18 -16.19
N GLU A 255 -13.71 -0.37 -16.82
CA GLU A 255 -14.01 0.17 -18.15
C GLU A 255 -13.91 1.71 -18.19
N TYR A 256 -14.52 2.41 -17.22
CA TYR A 256 -14.40 3.86 -17.08
C TYR A 256 -12.96 4.34 -16.84
N PHE A 257 -12.17 3.54 -16.13
CA PHE A 257 -10.78 3.89 -15.83
C PHE A 257 -9.93 3.87 -17.11
N TYR A 258 -10.11 2.86 -17.95
CA TYR A 258 -9.41 2.73 -19.24
C TYR A 258 -9.73 3.85 -20.23
N GLU A 259 -10.98 4.29 -20.28
CA GLU A 259 -11.41 5.39 -21.16
C GLU A 259 -10.80 6.74 -20.76
N SER A 260 -10.48 6.93 -19.46
CA SER A 260 -9.99 8.20 -18.92
C SER A 260 -8.46 8.40 -18.99
N THR A 261 -7.66 7.34 -19.07
CA THR A 261 -6.20 7.39 -18.83
C THR A 261 -5.34 7.40 -20.09
N GLY A 262 -5.69 8.16 -21.13
CA GLY A 262 -4.81 8.36 -22.29
C GLY A 262 -3.32 8.53 -21.90
N TRP A 263 -2.39 8.02 -22.73
CA TRP A 263 -0.92 7.92 -22.53
C TRP A 263 -0.40 6.99 -21.41
N LEU A 264 -1.23 6.46 -20.50
CA LEU A 264 -0.84 5.46 -19.48
C LEU A 264 -1.30 4.02 -19.79
N SER A 265 -1.72 3.75 -21.04
CA SER A 265 -2.32 2.46 -21.46
C SER A 265 -1.40 1.23 -21.28
N TRP A 266 -0.09 1.42 -21.16
CA TRP A 266 0.87 0.35 -20.87
C TRP A 266 0.86 -0.08 -19.38
N TYR A 267 0.20 0.69 -18.51
CA TYR A 267 -0.12 0.38 -17.12
C TYR A 267 -1.61 0.12 -16.91
N ALA A 268 -2.23 -0.51 -17.90
CA ALA A 268 -3.64 -0.87 -17.91
C ALA A 268 -4.02 -1.91 -16.83
N GLN A 269 -3.75 -1.63 -15.56
CA GLN A 269 -4.05 -2.43 -14.39
C GLN A 269 -5.06 -1.70 -13.52
N VAL A 270 -5.88 -2.46 -12.78
CA VAL A 270 -6.75 -1.87 -11.77
C VAL A 270 -5.90 -1.10 -10.77
N PRO A 271 -6.13 0.20 -10.56
CA PRO A 271 -5.36 0.98 -9.60
C PRO A 271 -5.40 0.32 -8.21
N PRO A 272 -4.27 0.18 -7.50
CA PRO A 272 -4.25 -0.35 -6.15
C PRO A 272 -5.24 0.34 -5.19
N ARG A 273 -5.51 1.64 -5.42
CA ARG A 273 -6.50 2.41 -4.68
C ARG A 273 -7.96 2.01 -4.93
N LEU A 274 -8.29 1.16 -5.90
CA LEU A 274 -9.64 0.61 -6.09
C LEU A 274 -9.80 -0.75 -5.38
N ALA A 275 -8.71 -1.30 -4.83
CA ALA A 275 -8.75 -2.58 -4.13
C ALA A 275 -9.69 -2.57 -2.91
N PHE A 276 -9.96 -1.41 -2.29
CA PHE A 276 -10.89 -1.31 -1.14
C PHE A 276 -12.33 -1.72 -1.46
N LEU A 277 -12.70 -1.80 -2.76
CA LEU A 277 -14.01 -2.32 -3.17
C LEU A 277 -14.10 -3.85 -3.05
N TYR A 278 -12.95 -4.53 -3.02
CA TYR A 278 -12.82 -5.99 -3.09
C TYR A 278 -12.20 -6.60 -1.85
N VAL A 279 -11.45 -5.80 -1.09
CA VAL A 279 -10.98 -6.15 0.24
C VAL A 279 -11.49 -5.13 1.24
N LEU A 280 -11.83 -5.58 2.44
CA LEU A 280 -12.04 -4.65 3.54
C LEU A 280 -10.80 -3.75 3.63
N PRO A 281 -10.97 -2.42 3.70
CA PRO A 281 -9.82 -1.53 3.86
C PRO A 281 -9.02 -2.02 5.08
N PRO A 282 -7.69 -1.84 5.09
CA PRO A 282 -6.85 -2.24 6.22
C PRO A 282 -7.12 -1.40 7.48
N TRP A 283 -8.30 -0.78 7.59
CA TRP A 283 -8.69 0.14 8.64
C TRP A 283 -10.04 -0.26 9.24
N PRO A 284 -10.19 -0.18 10.58
CA PRO A 284 -9.16 0.22 11.54
C PRO A 284 -8.57 -1.02 12.26
N VAL A 285 -7.25 -1.28 12.10
CA VAL A 285 -6.57 -2.30 12.93
C VAL A 285 -6.45 -1.76 14.34
N SER A 286 -7.04 -2.44 15.32
CA SER A 286 -6.89 -2.10 16.74
C SER A 286 -5.43 -2.19 17.19
N ILE A 287 -4.93 -1.14 17.85
CA ILE A 287 -3.61 -1.12 18.50
C ILE A 287 -3.61 -2.12 19.69
N PRO A 288 -2.54 -2.92 19.90
CA PRO A 288 -2.47 -3.86 21.02
C PRO A 288 -2.53 -3.19 22.40
N LYS A 289 -3.19 -3.86 23.35
CA LYS A 289 -3.41 -3.41 24.74
C LYS A 289 -2.13 -3.14 25.56
N TYR A 290 -0.95 -3.61 25.16
CA TYR A 290 0.27 -3.38 25.94
C TYR A 290 0.75 -1.92 25.91
N LEU A 291 0.25 -1.11 24.96
CA LEU A 291 0.42 0.35 24.97
C LEU A 291 -0.63 1.08 25.84
N SER A 292 -1.63 0.37 26.39
CA SER A 292 -2.61 0.89 27.36
C SER A 292 -2.27 0.60 28.82
N MET A 293 -1.17 -0.10 29.10
CA MET A 293 -0.67 -0.23 30.47
C MET A 293 0.23 0.96 30.79
N GLY A 294 -0.40 2.04 31.27
CA GLY A 294 0.32 3.01 32.07
C GLY A 294 1.02 2.29 33.22
N LYS A 295 2.24 2.73 33.56
CA LYS A 295 2.94 2.32 34.77
C LYS A 295 1.92 2.32 35.92
N LYS A 296 1.74 1.18 36.59
CA LYS A 296 1.27 1.21 37.96
C LYS A 296 2.33 1.94 38.75
N GLU A 297 2.03 3.16 39.19
CA GLU A 297 2.60 3.66 40.43
C GLU A 297 2.01 2.77 41.53
N ASP A 298 2.75 1.71 41.87
CA ASP A 298 2.55 1.02 43.13
C ASP A 298 3.13 1.92 44.21
N GLY A 299 2.23 2.52 44.99
CA GLY A 299 2.60 3.24 46.20
C GLY A 299 3.14 2.29 47.25
N VAL A 300 4.29 2.67 47.82
CA VAL A 300 4.59 2.62 49.25
C VAL A 300 5.26 3.94 49.61
#